data_AF-A0A7K2MFZ8-F1
#
_entry.id   AF-A0A7K2MFZ8-F1
#
_cell.length_a   1.000
_cell.length_b   1.000
_cell.length_c   1.000
_cell.angle_alpha   90.00
_cell.angle_beta   90.00
_cell.angle_gamma   90.00
#
_symmetry.space_group_name_H-M   'P 1'
#
loop_
_entity.id
_entity.type
_entity.pdbx_description
1 polymer ?
#
loop_
_entity_poly.entity_id
_entity_poly.type
_entity_poly.pdbx_seq_one_letter_code
_entity_poly.pdbx_strand_id
1 'polypeptide(L)'
;MNLTPVLRAEALKVLTLRSLCGTLLALFAATTAFSALAGVSDTSDPDFDPLFMALSGVMPGQIAAIAFGAVVVSSEYQGNGIRLTLAAVPQRGRWFAAKLVVVAVPALAVGLVTALAALFAARAGLGGAADGLTAGQQVRGVVGCGIYLMLMALFAAGLTTLFRSGVATLSTLI
;
A
#
# COMPACT_ATOMS: atom_id res chain seq x y z
N MET A 1 -1.79 26.82 -16.33
CA MET A 1 -2.16 25.43 -16.71
C MET A 1 -2.43 24.64 -15.44
N ASN A 2 -3.64 24.11 -15.26
CA ASN A 2 -4.11 23.50 -14.00
C ASN A 2 -3.66 22.03 -13.86
N LEU A 3 -3.29 21.57 -12.65
CA LEU A 3 -2.86 20.19 -12.34
C LEU A 3 -4.04 19.21 -12.23
N THR A 4 -5.23 19.72 -11.94
CA THR A 4 -6.49 18.99 -11.78
C THR A 4 -6.86 18.06 -12.94
N PRO A 5 -6.78 18.46 -14.22
CA PRO A 5 -7.10 17.56 -15.34
C PRO A 5 -6.13 16.37 -15.44
N VAL A 6 -4.84 16.57 -15.15
CA VAL A 6 -3.84 15.49 -15.18
C VAL A 6 -4.11 14.47 -14.06
N LEU A 7 -4.41 14.95 -12.85
CA LEU A 7 -4.77 14.10 -11.72
C LEU A 7 -6.04 13.28 -11.98
N ARG A 8 -7.08 13.89 -12.56
CA ARG A 8 -8.32 13.17 -12.91
C ARG A 8 -8.08 12.09 -13.96
N ALA A 9 -7.30 12.38 -14.99
CA ALA A 9 -7.00 11.39 -16.02
C ALA A 9 -6.22 10.19 -15.45
N GLU A 10 -5.22 10.45 -14.61
CA GLU A 10 -4.43 9.40 -13.95
C GLU A 10 -5.26 8.61 -12.94
N ALA A 11 -6.14 9.26 -12.18
CA ALA A 11 -7.05 8.57 -11.26
C ALA A 11 -8.03 7.64 -12.00
N LEU A 12 -8.57 8.09 -13.15
CA LEU A 12 -9.44 7.26 -13.97
C LEU A 12 -8.70 6.05 -14.55
N LYS A 13 -7.43 6.19 -14.97
CA LYS A 13 -6.62 5.03 -15.38
C LYS A 13 -6.52 4.01 -14.25
N VAL A 14 -6.18 4.44 -13.04
CA VAL A 14 -6.04 3.53 -11.89
C VAL A 14 -7.36 2.82 -11.57
N LEU A 15 -8.48 3.55 -11.62
CA LEU A 15 -9.80 2.98 -11.34
C LEU A 15 -10.31 2.03 -12.43
N THR A 16 -9.91 2.23 -13.69
CA THR A 16 -10.35 1.38 -14.82
C THR A 16 -9.50 0.12 -15.00
N LEU A 17 -8.27 0.11 -14.48
CA LEU A 17 -7.38 -1.04 -14.50
C LEU A 17 -7.76 -2.03 -13.38
N ARG A 18 -8.55 -3.06 -13.73
CA ARG A 18 -8.94 -4.15 -12.84
C ARG A 18 -7.78 -4.77 -12.05
N SER A 19 -6.60 -4.87 -12.68
CA SER A 19 -5.39 -5.40 -12.03
C SER A 19 -4.97 -4.58 -10.80
N LEU A 20 -5.19 -3.26 -10.81
CA LEU A 20 -4.82 -2.37 -9.70
C LEU A 20 -5.80 -2.51 -8.51
N CYS A 21 -7.09 -2.59 -8.81
CA CYS A 21 -8.10 -2.94 -7.80
C CYS A 21 -7.79 -4.31 -7.18
N GLY A 22 -7.35 -5.28 -7.99
CA GLY A 22 -6.91 -6.60 -7.52
C GLY A 22 -5.73 -6.52 -6.55
N THR A 23 -4.70 -5.73 -6.83
CA THR A 23 -3.54 -5.58 -5.93
C THR A 23 -3.90 -4.88 -4.61
N LEU A 24 -4.79 -3.89 -4.63
CA LEU A 24 -5.27 -3.23 -3.40
C LEU A 24 -6.14 -4.16 -2.56
N LEU A 25 -6.99 -4.96 -3.21
CA LEU A 25 -7.79 -5.99 -2.53
C LEU A 25 -6.89 -7.07 -1.94
N ALA A 26 -5.88 -7.53 -2.68
CA ALA A 26 -4.90 -8.49 -2.18
C ALA A 26 -4.13 -7.96 -0.97
N LEU A 27 -3.73 -6.68 -0.99
CA LEU A 27 -3.12 -6.01 0.16
C LEU A 27 -4.04 -6.07 1.38
N PHE A 28 -5.30 -5.65 1.23
CA PHE A 28 -6.27 -5.67 2.32
C PHE A 28 -6.51 -7.08 2.85
N ALA A 29 -6.77 -8.03 1.96
CA ALA A 29 -7.12 -9.40 2.30
C ALA A 29 -5.96 -10.15 2.97
N ALA A 30 -4.76 -10.08 2.39
CA ALA A 30 -3.59 -10.77 2.95
C ALA A 30 -3.24 -10.20 4.34
N THR A 31 -3.15 -8.88 4.47
CA THR A 31 -2.77 -8.25 5.74
C THR A 31 -3.77 -8.57 6.84
N THR A 32 -5.07 -8.47 6.55
CA THR A 32 -6.13 -8.69 7.54
C THR A 32 -6.20 -10.16 7.93
N ALA A 33 -6.10 -11.09 6.97
CA ALA A 33 -6.12 -12.52 7.24
C ALA A 33 -4.94 -12.95 8.12
N PHE A 34 -3.71 -12.55 7.77
CA PHE A 34 -2.53 -12.89 8.56
C PHE A 34 -2.56 -12.27 9.96
N SER A 35 -3.04 -11.04 10.10
CA SER A 35 -3.19 -10.40 11.41
C SER A 35 -4.25 -11.09 12.27
N ALA A 36 -5.34 -11.56 11.66
CA ALA A 36 -6.36 -12.34 12.35
C ALA A 36 -5.80 -13.67 12.87
N LEU A 37 -5.00 -14.39 12.06
CA LEU A 37 -4.32 -15.61 12.51
C LEU A 37 -3.35 -15.33 13.66
N ALA A 38 -2.58 -14.25 13.58
CA ALA A 38 -1.64 -13.87 14.63
C ALA A 38 -2.35 -13.61 15.97
N GLY A 39 -3.55 -13.02 15.95
CA GLY A 39 -4.34 -12.75 17.15
C GLY A 39 -4.88 -14.00 17.87
N VAL A 40 -4.87 -15.18 17.24
CA VAL A 40 -5.34 -16.45 17.84
C VAL A 40 -4.15 -17.29 18.35
N SER A 41 -2.91 -16.80 18.16
CA SER A 41 -1.70 -17.52 18.55
C SER A 41 -1.50 -17.52 20.07
N ASP A 42 -0.87 -18.57 20.59
CA ASP A 42 -0.70 -18.79 22.03
C ASP A 42 0.13 -17.66 22.68
N THR A 43 -0.43 -17.05 23.71
CA THR A 43 0.02 -15.77 24.30
C THR A 43 0.98 -15.96 25.48
N SER A 44 1.73 -17.06 25.46
CA SER A 44 2.53 -17.54 26.58
C SER A 44 3.95 -16.93 26.64
N ASP A 45 4.27 -16.00 25.74
CA ASP A 45 5.59 -15.37 25.62
C ASP A 45 5.73 -14.13 26.55
N PRO A 46 6.77 -14.05 27.40
CA PRO A 46 6.96 -12.91 28.31
C PRO A 46 7.25 -11.55 27.62
N ASP A 47 7.73 -11.55 26.37
CA ASP A 47 7.94 -10.33 25.55
C ASP A 47 6.73 -9.97 24.67
N PHE A 48 5.53 -10.41 25.05
CA PHE A 48 4.30 -10.22 24.28
C PHE A 48 3.94 -8.72 24.12
N ASP A 49 4.11 -8.20 22.90
CA ASP A 49 3.57 -6.90 22.48
C ASP A 49 2.29 -7.09 21.65
N PRO A 50 1.10 -6.80 22.23
CA PRO A 50 -0.17 -6.98 21.53
C PRO A 50 -0.31 -6.09 20.29
N LEU A 51 0.37 -4.93 20.24
CA LEU A 51 0.32 -4.06 19.06
C LEU A 51 1.14 -4.65 17.90
N PHE A 52 2.32 -5.19 18.21
CA PHE A 52 3.17 -5.85 17.22
C PHE A 52 2.47 -7.06 16.63
N MET A 53 1.87 -7.91 17.48
CA MET A 53 1.11 -9.07 16.99
C MET A 53 -0.08 -8.67 16.13
N ALA A 54 -0.81 -7.63 16.55
CA ALA A 54 -1.96 -7.15 15.80
C ALA A 54 -1.62 -6.56 14.42
N LEU A 55 -0.39 -6.07 14.23
CA LEU A 55 0.08 -5.49 12.97
C LEU A 55 1.11 -6.37 12.24
N SER A 56 1.30 -7.62 12.70
CA SER A 56 2.27 -8.55 12.09
C SER A 56 1.93 -8.90 10.64
N GLY A 57 0.63 -8.91 10.28
CA GLY A 57 0.18 -9.14 8.91
C GLY A 57 0.59 -8.06 7.91
N VAL A 58 1.19 -6.95 8.36
CA VAL A 58 1.72 -5.90 7.49
C VAL A 58 2.88 -6.41 6.63
N MET A 59 3.66 -7.39 7.12
CA MET A 59 4.77 -7.99 6.38
C MET A 59 4.31 -8.64 5.06
N PRO A 60 3.32 -9.56 5.04
CA PRO A 60 2.78 -10.05 3.77
C PRO A 60 2.02 -8.97 2.99
N GLY A 61 1.38 -8.02 3.67
CA GLY A 61 0.72 -6.86 3.05
C GLY A 61 1.65 -5.96 2.24
N GLN A 62 2.88 -5.79 2.69
CA GLN A 62 3.92 -5.00 2.04
C GLN A 62 4.21 -5.47 0.62
N ILE A 63 4.22 -6.79 0.38
CA ILE A 63 4.45 -7.37 -0.95
C ILE A 63 3.38 -6.89 -1.92
N ALA A 64 2.11 -6.86 -1.49
CA ALA A 64 1.02 -6.36 -2.31
C ALA A 64 1.09 -4.84 -2.52
N ALA A 65 1.57 -4.07 -1.53
CA ALA A 65 1.82 -2.64 -1.69
C ALA A 65 2.93 -2.36 -2.72
N ILE A 66 4.03 -3.11 -2.67
CA ILE A 66 5.13 -3.06 -3.65
C ILE A 66 4.59 -3.41 -5.04
N ALA A 67 3.82 -4.49 -5.15
CA ALA A 67 3.20 -4.91 -6.41
C ALA A 67 2.29 -3.83 -7.00
N PHE A 68 1.43 -3.21 -6.18
CA PHE A 68 0.58 -2.10 -6.60
C PHE A 68 1.43 -0.94 -7.18
N GLY A 69 2.42 -0.46 -6.43
CA GLY A 69 3.29 0.64 -6.86
C GLY A 69 4.02 0.33 -8.18
N ALA A 70 4.54 -0.89 -8.31
CA ALA A 70 5.24 -1.33 -9.52
C ALA A 70 4.30 -1.47 -10.73
N VAL A 71 3.10 -2.02 -10.56
CA VAL A 71 2.13 -2.19 -11.66
C VAL A 71 1.60 -0.84 -12.16
N VAL A 72 1.28 0.11 -11.26
CA VAL A 72 0.79 1.45 -11.65
C VAL A 72 1.77 2.13 -12.60
N VAL A 73 3.06 2.06 -12.31
CA VAL A 73 4.09 2.71 -13.11
C VAL A 73 4.46 1.89 -14.34
N SER A 74 4.62 0.57 -14.20
CA SER A 74 5.03 -0.29 -15.32
C SER A 74 4.01 -0.34 -16.45
N SER A 75 2.73 -0.13 -16.16
CA SER A 75 1.66 -0.02 -17.17
C SER A 75 1.89 1.11 -18.19
N GLU A 76 2.62 2.17 -17.84
CA GLU A 76 2.95 3.27 -18.76
C GLU A 76 4.09 2.92 -19.73
N TYR A 77 4.92 1.94 -19.38
CA TYR A 77 6.01 1.47 -20.24
C TYR A 77 5.55 0.41 -21.25
N GLN A 78 4.38 -0.19 -21.04
CA GLN A 78 3.78 -1.10 -22.01
C GLN A 78 3.23 -0.30 -23.21
N GLY A 79 3.46 -0.81 -24.42
CA GLY A 79 2.87 -0.24 -25.65
C GLY A 79 3.29 1.19 -25.98
N ASN A 80 4.45 1.67 -25.51
CA ASN A 80 4.93 3.04 -25.73
C ASN A 80 4.06 4.14 -25.09
N GLY A 81 3.21 3.80 -24.10
CA GLY A 81 2.26 4.70 -23.45
C GLY A 81 2.89 5.99 -22.91
N ILE A 82 4.11 5.91 -22.37
CA ILE A 82 4.82 7.09 -21.86
C ILE A 82 5.06 8.17 -22.92
N ARG A 83 5.18 7.81 -24.22
CA ARG A 83 5.33 8.79 -25.30
C ARG A 83 4.03 9.54 -25.55
N LEU A 84 2.90 8.85 -25.51
CA LEU A 84 1.56 9.45 -25.60
C LEU A 84 1.29 10.38 -24.41
N THR A 85 1.61 9.93 -23.20
CA THR A 85 1.39 10.71 -21.98
C THR A 85 2.26 11.97 -21.96
N LEU A 86 3.52 11.88 -22.39
CA LEU A 86 4.42 13.04 -22.48
C LEU A 86 4.12 13.97 -23.66
N ALA A 87 3.51 13.47 -24.74
CA ALA A 87 3.00 14.33 -25.81
C ALA A 87 1.81 15.19 -25.33
N ALA A 88 0.94 14.62 -24.48
CA ALA A 88 -0.17 15.34 -23.87
C ALA A 88 0.27 16.26 -22.71
N VAL A 89 1.27 15.86 -21.92
CA VAL A 89 1.82 16.62 -20.78
C VAL A 89 3.34 16.72 -20.91
N PRO A 90 3.87 17.76 -21.60
CA PRO A 90 5.31 17.88 -21.89
C PRO A 90 6.17 18.15 -20.64
N GLN A 91 5.55 18.60 -19.54
CA GLN A 91 6.24 18.91 -18.29
C GLN A 91 6.44 17.66 -17.42
N ARG A 92 7.56 16.97 -17.62
CA ARG A 92 7.92 15.69 -16.95
C ARG A 92 7.75 15.69 -15.43
N GLY A 93 8.14 16.77 -14.75
CA GLY A 93 8.01 16.87 -13.29
C GLY A 93 6.57 16.87 -12.79
N ARG A 94 5.64 17.48 -13.54
CA ARG A 94 4.22 17.53 -13.17
C ARG A 94 3.52 16.21 -13.42
N TRP A 95 3.91 15.52 -14.49
CA TRP A 95 3.47 14.16 -14.74
C TRP A 95 3.89 13.23 -13.59
N PHE A 96 5.16 13.28 -13.20
CA PHE A 96 5.67 12.44 -12.12
C PHE A 96 5.01 12.75 -10.77
N ALA A 97 4.85 14.03 -10.42
CA ALA A 97 4.14 14.43 -9.20
C ALA A 97 2.69 13.94 -9.19
N ALA A 98 1.96 14.10 -10.30
CA ALA A 98 0.59 13.61 -10.41
C ALA A 98 0.51 12.07 -10.26
N LYS A 99 1.46 11.34 -10.87
CA LYS A 99 1.55 9.89 -10.75
C LYS A 99 1.78 9.44 -9.31
N LEU A 100 2.73 10.09 -8.61
CA LEU A 100 3.00 9.78 -7.21
C LEU A 100 1.80 10.06 -6.31
N VAL A 101 1.05 11.15 -6.55
CA VAL A 101 -0.18 11.44 -5.78
C VAL A 101 -1.22 10.34 -6.01
N VAL A 102 -1.37 9.88 -7.25
CA VAL A 102 -2.32 8.81 -7.61
C VAL A 102 -1.91 7.43 -7.06
N VAL A 103 -0.62 7.20 -6.77
CA VAL A 103 -0.15 6.01 -6.02
C VAL A 103 -0.35 6.21 -4.51
N ALA A 104 0.06 7.36 -3.98
CA ALA A 104 0.07 7.66 -2.56
C ALA A 104 -1.33 7.62 -1.95
N VAL A 105 -2.30 8.29 -2.58
CA VAL A 105 -3.65 8.46 -2.00
C VAL A 105 -4.38 7.12 -1.83
N PRO A 106 -4.47 6.24 -2.84
CA PRO A 106 -5.08 4.92 -2.67
C PRO A 106 -4.28 4.02 -1.73
N ALA A 107 -2.94 4.01 -1.82
CA ALA A 107 -2.12 3.18 -0.95
C ALA A 107 -2.26 3.57 0.53
N LEU A 108 -2.32 4.88 0.83
CA LEU A 108 -2.56 5.37 2.17
C LEU A 108 -3.98 5.04 2.65
N ALA A 109 -5.00 5.30 1.82
CA ALA A 109 -6.38 5.04 2.18
C ALA A 109 -6.61 3.55 2.48
N VAL A 110 -6.17 2.68 1.57
CA VAL A 110 -6.28 1.22 1.75
C VAL A 110 -5.39 0.75 2.90
N GLY A 111 -4.17 1.28 3.04
CA GLY A 111 -3.27 0.94 4.14
C GLY A 111 -3.86 1.28 5.51
N LEU A 112 -4.50 2.45 5.67
CA LEU A 112 -5.19 2.83 6.91
C LEU A 112 -6.40 1.94 7.20
N VAL A 113 -7.24 1.68 6.20
CA VAL A 113 -8.40 0.77 6.33
C VAL A 113 -7.93 -0.63 6.70
N THR A 114 -6.84 -1.10 6.09
CA THR A 114 -6.24 -2.41 6.36
C THR A 114 -5.67 -2.47 7.78
N ALA A 115 -4.93 -1.45 8.22
CA ALA A 115 -4.35 -1.41 9.56
C ALA A 115 -5.44 -1.37 10.65
N LEU A 116 -6.53 -0.64 10.42
CA LEU A 116 -7.70 -0.65 11.30
C LEU A 116 -8.34 -2.05 11.34
N ALA A 117 -8.60 -2.65 10.17
CA ALA A 117 -9.19 -3.98 10.09
C ALA A 117 -8.32 -5.06 10.76
N ALA A 118 -7.00 -5.01 10.54
CA ALA A 118 -6.02 -5.89 11.17
C ALA A 118 -6.04 -5.75 12.70
N LEU A 119 -6.04 -4.51 13.21
CA LEU A 119 -6.11 -4.24 14.65
C LEU A 119 -7.40 -4.80 15.26
N PHE A 120 -8.56 -4.56 14.65
CA PHE A 120 -9.83 -5.08 15.13
C PHE A 120 -9.90 -6.62 15.06
N ALA A 121 -9.42 -7.21 13.98
CA ALA A 121 -9.39 -8.66 13.81
C ALA A 121 -8.49 -9.34 14.85
N ALA A 122 -7.29 -8.80 15.07
CA ALA A 122 -6.38 -9.32 16.09
C ALA A 122 -6.92 -9.12 17.51
N ARG A 123 -7.51 -7.95 17.81
CA ARG A 123 -8.19 -7.68 19.09
C ARG A 123 -9.29 -8.68 19.40
N ALA A 124 -10.09 -9.05 18.40
CA ALA A 124 -11.14 -10.04 18.57
C ALA A 124 -10.59 -11.43 18.93
N GLY A 125 -9.40 -11.80 18.45
CA GLY A 125 -8.70 -13.03 18.84
C GLY A 125 -8.03 -12.94 20.21
N LEU A 126 -7.41 -11.80 20.52
CA LEU A 126 -6.61 -11.58 21.73
C LEU A 126 -7.44 -11.38 23.02
N GLY A 127 -8.71 -10.97 22.90
CA GLY A 127 -9.58 -10.76 24.06
C GLY A 127 -8.99 -9.79 25.08
N GLY A 128 -9.01 -10.16 26.37
CA GLY A 128 -8.53 -9.32 27.48
C GLY A 128 -7.03 -9.03 27.47
N ALA A 129 -6.21 -9.78 26.72
CA ALA A 129 -4.78 -9.47 26.55
C ALA A 129 -4.54 -8.15 25.79
N ALA A 130 -5.56 -7.65 25.08
CA ALA A 130 -5.49 -6.38 24.37
C ALA A 130 -5.86 -5.15 25.22
N ASP A 131 -6.30 -5.34 26.47
CA ASP A 131 -6.74 -4.24 27.35
C ASP A 131 -5.58 -3.33 27.81
N GLY A 132 -4.34 -3.79 27.67
CA GLY A 132 -3.14 -2.98 27.91
C GLY A 132 -2.86 -1.90 26.86
N LEU A 133 -3.52 -1.92 25.69
CA LEU A 133 -3.26 -0.94 24.63
C LEU A 133 -4.02 0.37 24.85
N THR A 134 -3.27 1.44 25.07
CA THR A 134 -3.84 2.80 25.10
C THR A 134 -4.38 3.23 23.73
N ALA A 135 -5.34 4.14 23.71
CA ALA A 135 -5.87 4.70 22.45
C ALA A 135 -4.77 5.39 21.62
N GLY A 136 -3.79 6.03 22.27
CA GLY A 136 -2.67 6.68 21.60
C GLY A 136 -1.75 5.70 20.87
N GLN A 137 -1.45 4.54 21.46
CA GLN A 137 -0.64 3.50 20.82
C GLN A 137 -1.33 2.91 19.60
N GLN A 138 -2.65 2.70 19.69
CA GLN A 138 -3.47 2.20 18.58
C GLN A 138 -3.45 3.14 17.39
N VAL A 139 -3.75 4.43 17.61
CA VAL A 139 -3.77 5.43 16.54
C VAL A 139 -2.37 5.57 15.92
N ARG A 140 -1.32 5.61 16.74
CA ARG A 140 0.06 5.68 16.24
C ARG A 140 0.43 4.46 15.40
N GLY A 141 0.06 3.25 15.83
CA GLY A 141 0.32 2.01 15.09
C GLY A 141 -0.41 1.97 13.75
N VAL A 142 -1.70 2.31 13.74
CA VAL A 142 -2.52 2.36 12.53
C VAL A 142 -2.00 3.38 11.53
N VAL A 143 -1.72 4.60 11.99
CA VAL A 143 -1.20 5.67 11.14
C VAL A 143 0.20 5.33 10.62
N GLY A 144 1.07 4.81 11.49
CA GLY A 144 2.41 4.38 11.12
C GLY A 144 2.39 3.27 10.06
N CYS A 145 1.50 2.28 10.22
CA CYS A 145 1.31 1.21 9.27
C CYS A 145 0.78 1.70 7.91
N GLY A 146 -0.26 2.56 7.91
CA GLY A 146 -0.79 3.14 6.68
C GLY A 146 0.27 3.96 5.92
N ILE A 147 1.05 4.77 6.63
CA ILE A 147 2.17 5.52 6.06
C ILE A 147 3.25 4.58 5.53
N TYR A 148 3.58 3.52 6.27
CA TYR A 148 4.57 2.54 5.86
C TYR A 148 4.21 1.89 4.52
N LEU A 149 2.99 1.38 4.38
CA LEU A 149 2.51 0.75 3.14
C LEU A 149 2.46 1.75 1.98
N MET A 150 2.05 3.00 2.24
CA MET A 150 2.11 4.08 1.25
C MET A 150 3.55 4.33 0.78
N LEU A 151 4.51 4.44 1.69
CA LEU A 151 5.92 4.67 1.36
C LEU A 151 6.51 3.51 0.57
N MET A 152 6.18 2.27 0.92
CA MET A 152 6.62 1.09 0.17
C MET A 152 6.07 1.06 -1.25
N ALA A 153 4.79 1.41 -1.44
CA ALA A 153 4.20 1.57 -2.77
C ALA A 153 4.88 2.69 -3.58
N LEU A 154 5.17 3.84 -2.96
CA LEU A 154 5.87 4.95 -3.61
C LEU A 154 7.33 4.59 -3.95
N PHE A 155 8.00 3.84 -3.09
CA PHE A 155 9.36 3.37 -3.32
C PHE A 155 9.42 2.42 -4.51
N ALA A 156 8.50 1.45 -4.58
CA ALA A 156 8.35 0.56 -5.72
C ALA A 156 8.01 1.31 -7.01
N ALA A 157 7.12 2.31 -6.95
CA ALA A 157 6.80 3.18 -8.08
C ALA A 157 8.05 3.93 -8.59
N GLY A 158 8.85 4.49 -7.68
CA GLY A 158 10.11 5.18 -7.99
C GLY A 158 11.13 4.26 -8.65
N LEU A 159 11.39 3.08 -8.07
CA LEU A 159 12.26 2.07 -8.65
C LEU A 159 11.78 1.62 -10.04
N THR A 160 10.47 1.46 -10.22
CA THR A 160 9.90 1.11 -11.52
C THR A 160 10.12 2.22 -12.55
N THR A 161 10.10 3.49 -12.16
CA THR A 161 10.45 4.57 -13.09
C THR A 161 11.92 4.56 -13.49
N LEU A 162 12.81 4.17 -12.58
CA LEU A 162 14.24 4.06 -12.84
C LEU A 162 14.55 2.87 -13.76
N PHE A 163 14.03 1.69 -13.44
CA PHE A 163 14.26 0.46 -14.20
C PHE A 163 13.43 0.39 -15.49
N ARG A 164 12.35 1.16 -15.58
CA ARG A 164 11.35 1.10 -16.67
C ARG A 164 10.75 -0.30 -16.86
N SER A 165 10.77 -1.11 -15.79
CA SER A 165 10.29 -2.49 -15.79
C SER A 165 9.72 -2.84 -14.41
N GLY A 166 8.47 -3.31 -14.41
CA GLY A 166 7.82 -3.80 -13.19
C GLY A 166 8.47 -5.08 -12.68
N VAL A 167 8.87 -5.98 -13.59
CA VAL A 167 9.52 -7.26 -13.25
C VAL A 167 10.84 -7.02 -12.50
N ALA A 168 11.71 -6.14 -13.04
CA ALA A 168 12.99 -5.83 -12.41
C ALA A 168 12.81 -5.25 -10.99
N THR A 169 11.79 -4.41 -10.80
CA THR A 169 11.48 -3.82 -9.51
C THR A 169 11.01 -4.87 -8.51
N LEU A 170 10.08 -5.74 -8.92
CA LEU A 170 9.55 -6.80 -8.07
C LEU A 170 10.65 -7.79 -7.66
N SER A 171 11.50 -8.20 -8.60
CA SER A 171 12.64 -9.08 -8.31
C SER A 171 13.70 -8.47 -7.39
N THR A 172 13.73 -7.14 -7.22
CA THR A 172 14.70 -6.47 -6.35
C THR A 172 14.15 -6.26 -4.94
N LEU A 173 12.83 -6.09 -4.80
CA LEU A 173 12.17 -5.72 -3.55
C LEU A 173 11.53 -6.89 -2.80
N ILE A 174 11.28 -8.01 -3.48
CA ILE A 174 10.63 -9.21 -2.96
C ILE A 174 11.64 -10.36 -3.06
#